data_AF-A0A137Q1B4-F1
#
_entry.id   AF-A0A137Q1B4-F1
#
_cell.length_a   1.000
_cell.length_b   1.000
_cell.length_c   1.000
_cell.angle_alpha   90.00
_cell.angle_beta   90.00
_cell.angle_gamma   90.00
#
_symmetry.space_group_name_H-M   'P 1'
#
loop_
_entity.id
_entity.type
_entity.pdbx_description
1 polymer ?
#
loop_
_entity_poly.entity_id
_entity_poly.type
_entity_poly.pdbx_seq_one_letter_code
_entity_poly.pdbx_strand_id
1 'polypeptide(L)'
;MARSNGRPEPEVIMNFVDGFSYVKAYVEDAYRAGGILEKPPAKAARDPALASLKREDIDLVVHEFEITRAQAEKALVENGGDVGRTIRALITPTLSDITGTEPS
;
A
#
# COMPACT_ATOMS: atom_id res chain seq x y z
N MET A 1 -10.10 -34.33 -8.37
CA MET A 1 -8.79 -34.49 -7.68
C MET A 1 -7.86 -35.22 -8.63
N ALA A 2 -6.93 -34.51 -9.27
CA ALA A 2 -5.97 -35.12 -10.20
C ALA A 2 -4.95 -35.97 -9.43
N ARG A 3 -4.73 -37.21 -9.89
CA ARG A 3 -3.76 -38.15 -9.32
C ARG A 3 -2.40 -37.88 -9.97
N SER A 4 -1.51 -37.12 -9.34
CA SER A 4 -0.13 -36.98 -9.79
C SER A 4 0.71 -38.15 -9.26
N ASN A 5 1.31 -38.89 -10.18
CA ASN A 5 2.12 -40.10 -9.96
C ASN A 5 3.59 -39.77 -9.61
N GLY A 6 3.84 -38.71 -8.85
CA GLY A 6 5.19 -38.29 -8.46
C GLY A 6 6.11 -37.87 -9.62
N ARG A 7 5.57 -37.75 -10.84
CA ARG A 7 6.30 -37.24 -11.99
C ARG A 7 6.39 -35.71 -11.86
N PRO A 8 7.59 -35.11 -11.80
CA PRO A 8 7.70 -33.66 -11.87
C PRO A 8 7.07 -33.17 -13.18
N GLU A 9 6.40 -32.01 -13.11
CA GLU A 9 5.75 -31.39 -14.27
C GLU A 9 6.72 -31.34 -15.47
N PRO A 10 6.28 -31.64 -16.70
CA PRO A 10 7.16 -31.62 -17.87
C PRO A 10 7.80 -30.24 -18.05
N GLU A 11 9.13 -30.15 -17.92
CA GLU A 11 9.85 -28.91 -18.18
C GLU A 11 9.87 -28.61 -19.68
N VAL A 12 9.44 -27.40 -20.04
CA VAL A 12 9.46 -26.91 -21.42
C VAL A 12 10.67 -26.00 -21.59
N ILE A 13 11.65 -26.45 -22.39
CA ILE A 13 12.87 -25.70 -22.71
C ILE A 13 12.71 -25.09 -24.11
N MET A 14 12.81 -23.76 -24.20
CA MET A 14 12.75 -23.01 -25.44
C MET A 14 14.16 -22.55 -25.84
N ASN A 15 14.65 -23.00 -26.99
CA ASN A 15 15.97 -22.65 -27.51
C ASN A 15 15.88 -21.46 -28.47
N PHE A 16 16.85 -20.55 -28.39
CA PHE A 16 16.92 -19.35 -29.20
C PHE A 16 18.14 -19.39 -30.13
N VAL A 17 18.07 -18.60 -31.21
CA VAL A 17 19.09 -18.56 -32.27
C VAL A 17 20.42 -17.95 -31.82
N ASP A 18 20.42 -17.28 -30.67
CA ASP A 18 21.58 -16.72 -29.99
C ASP A 18 22.33 -17.76 -29.13
N GLY A 19 21.84 -19.01 -29.07
CA GLY A 19 22.42 -20.10 -28.31
C GLY A 19 21.97 -20.17 -26.85
N PHE A 20 21.05 -19.30 -26.41
CA PHE A 20 20.46 -19.37 -25.07
C PHE A 20 19.21 -20.25 -25.05
N SER A 21 18.89 -20.79 -23.88
CA SER A 21 17.72 -21.62 -23.65
C SER A 21 16.98 -21.20 -22.38
N TYR A 22 15.65 -21.08 -22.45
CA TYR A 22 14.82 -20.69 -21.32
C TYR A 22 13.90 -21.84 -20.90
N VAL A 23 13.83 -22.10 -19.60
CA VAL A 23 12.84 -23.03 -19.04
C VAL A 23 11.58 -22.23 -18.71
N LYS A 24 10.47 -22.54 -19.39
CA LYS A 24 9.20 -21.81 -19.25
C LYS A 24 8.76 -21.67 -17.79
N ALA A 25 8.92 -22.72 -17.00
CA ALA A 25 8.52 -22.72 -15.59
C ALA A 25 9.24 -21.63 -14.77
N TYR A 26 10.55 -21.45 -14.95
CA TYR A 26 11.30 -20.42 -14.24
C TYR A 26 10.97 -19.00 -14.70
N VAL A 27 10.69 -18.83 -16.00
CA VAL A 27 10.25 -17.54 -16.53
C VAL A 27 8.90 -17.17 -15.94
N GLU A 28 7.92 -18.07 -16.01
CA GLU A 28 6.58 -17.85 -15.44
C GLU A 28 6.67 -17.52 -13.94
N ASP A 29 7.51 -18.23 -13.18
CA ASP A 29 7.69 -17.97 -11.75
C ASP A 29 8.36 -16.62 -11.46
N ALA A 30 9.29 -16.18 -12.31
CA ALA A 30 9.89 -14.85 -12.23
C ALA A 30 8.89 -13.70 -12.49
N TYR A 31 7.85 -13.96 -13.31
CA TYR A 31 6.79 -13.00 -13.65
C TYR A 31 5.54 -13.08 -12.74
N ARG A 32 5.45 -14.08 -11.86
CA ARG A 32 4.36 -14.16 -10.87
C ARG A 32 4.45 -13.01 -9.87
N ALA A 33 3.32 -12.71 -9.24
CA ALA A 33 3.28 -11.81 -8.09
C ALA A 33 4.21 -12.34 -6.99
N GLY A 34 5.14 -11.52 -6.53
CA GLY A 34 6.26 -11.82 -5.63
C GLY A 34 7.53 -12.34 -6.32
N GLY A 35 7.52 -12.46 -7.66
CA GLY A 35 8.65 -12.92 -8.46
C GLY A 35 9.80 -11.92 -8.54
N ILE A 36 10.97 -12.40 -8.97
CA ILE A 36 12.22 -11.60 -8.96
C ILE A 36 12.16 -10.34 -9.85
N LEU A 37 11.24 -10.31 -10.83
CA LEU A 37 11.03 -9.15 -11.69
C LEU A 37 10.04 -8.13 -11.10
N GLU A 38 9.27 -8.51 -10.08
CA GLU A 38 8.42 -7.57 -9.37
C GLU A 38 9.29 -6.68 -8.48
N LYS A 39 9.29 -5.38 -8.76
CA LYS A 39 9.98 -4.40 -7.94
C LYS A 39 9.40 -4.53 -6.53
N PRO A 40 10.21 -4.80 -5.49
CA PRO A 40 9.69 -4.91 -4.13
C PRO A 40 8.88 -3.65 -3.84
N PRO A 41 7.68 -3.75 -3.22
CA PRO A 41 6.88 -2.58 -2.93
C PRO A 41 7.80 -1.62 -2.21
N ALA A 42 8.07 -0.47 -2.86
CA ALA A 42 8.92 0.54 -2.28
C ALA A 42 8.27 0.83 -0.93
N LYS A 43 8.95 0.47 0.17
CA LYS A 43 8.46 0.74 1.51
C LYS A 43 8.14 2.22 1.49
N ALA A 44 6.84 2.56 1.57
CA ALA A 44 6.40 3.94 1.56
C ALA A 44 7.25 4.64 2.63
N ALA A 45 8.04 5.61 2.20
CA ALA A 45 8.91 6.34 3.11
C ALA A 45 8.00 6.86 4.22
N ARG A 46 8.24 6.42 5.47
CA ARG A 46 7.52 6.99 6.60
C ARG A 46 7.82 8.48 6.60
N ASP A 47 6.77 9.28 6.47
CA ASP A 47 6.89 10.73 6.50
C ASP A 47 7.64 11.13 7.79
N PRO A 48 8.79 11.82 7.70
CA PRO A 48 9.53 12.24 8.89
C PRO A 48 8.69 13.10 9.84
N ALA A 49 7.63 13.76 9.35
CA ALA A 49 6.69 14.51 10.18
C ALA A 49 5.90 13.62 11.17
N LEU A 50 5.74 12.33 10.89
CA LEU A 50 5.10 11.38 11.81
C LEU A 50 5.92 11.16 13.08
N ALA A 51 7.24 11.27 12.99
CA ALA A 51 8.12 11.10 14.15
C ALA A 51 8.05 12.26 15.15
N SER A 52 7.58 13.43 14.69
CA SER A 52 7.37 14.60 15.55
C SER A 52 5.99 14.65 16.23
N LEU A 53 5.07 13.76 15.86
CA LEU A 53 3.74 13.72 16.47
C LEU A 53 3.79 13.03 17.84
N LYS A 54 3.10 13.61 18.82
CA LYS A 54 2.91 13.00 20.13
C LYS A 54 1.89 11.88 20.02
N ARG A 55 2.13 10.80 20.75
CA ARG A 55 1.22 9.66 20.76
C ARG A 55 -0.13 10.02 21.37
N GLU A 56 -0.12 10.86 22.41
CA GLU A 56 -1.31 11.30 23.13
C GLU A 56 -2.27 12.08 22.22
N ASP A 57 -1.71 12.92 21.34
CA ASP A 57 -2.47 13.72 20.37
C ASP A 57 -3.12 12.83 19.30
N ILE A 58 -2.39 11.80 18.83
CA ILE A 58 -2.92 10.80 17.89
C ILE A 58 -4.04 9.99 18.55
N ASP A 59 -3.80 9.49 19.77
CA ASP A 59 -4.75 8.67 20.49
C ASP A 59 -6.03 9.47 20.80
N LEU A 60 -5.93 10.76 21.17
CA LEU A 60 -7.09 11.65 21.32
C LEU A 60 -7.93 11.70 20.05
N VAL A 61 -7.31 12.01 18.90
CA VAL A 61 -8.04 12.14 17.63
C VAL A 61 -8.69 10.82 17.20
N VAL A 62 -8.01 9.69 17.41
CA VAL A 62 -8.56 8.36 17.11
C VAL A 62 -9.80 8.07 17.95
N HIS A 63 -9.78 8.36 19.25
CA HIS A 63 -10.90 8.04 20.14
C HIS A 63 -12.08 8.99 19.94
N GLU A 64 -11.84 10.29 19.76
CA GLU A 64 -12.92 11.28 19.68
C GLU A 64 -13.62 11.31 18.31
N PHE A 65 -12.92 10.97 17.23
CA PHE A 65 -13.48 11.00 15.87
C PHE A 65 -13.71 9.61 15.28
N GLU A 66 -13.37 8.55 16.02
CA GLU A 66 -13.51 7.15 15.59
C GLU A 66 -12.85 6.84 14.23
N ILE A 67 -11.77 7.57 13.90
CA ILE A 67 -11.01 7.36 12.66
C ILE A 67 -9.81 6.44 12.89
N THR A 68 -9.32 5.84 11.82
CA THR A 68 -8.13 4.98 11.90
C THR A 68 -6.90 5.79 12.32
N ARG A 69 -5.95 5.13 12.98
CA ARG A 69 -4.68 5.76 13.40
C ARG A 69 -3.94 6.43 12.23
N ALA A 70 -3.97 5.81 11.04
CA ALA A 70 -3.36 6.37 9.84
C ALA A 70 -4.05 7.67 9.38
N GLN A 71 -5.37 7.76 9.51
CA GLN A 71 -6.13 8.98 9.20
C GLN A 71 -5.85 10.10 10.21
N ALA A 72 -5.80 9.76 11.51
CA ALA A 72 -5.46 10.71 12.57
C ALA A 72 -4.04 11.26 12.40
N GLU A 73 -3.07 10.39 12.15
CA GLU A 73 -1.68 10.74 11.84
C GLU A 73 -1.59 11.69 10.64
N LYS A 74 -2.28 11.35 9.54
CA LYS A 74 -2.34 12.20 8.35
C LYS A 74 -2.94 13.58 8.65
N ALA A 75 -4.07 13.63 9.34
CA ALA A 75 -4.75 14.88 9.69
C ALA A 75 -3.86 15.77 10.58
N LEU A 76 -3.15 15.19 11.54
CA LEU A 76 -2.19 15.91 12.38
C LEU A 76 -1.00 16.42 11.57
N VAL A 77 -0.41 15.63 10.67
CA VAL A 77 0.69 16.08 9.80
C VAL A 77 0.25 17.26 8.93
N GLU A 78 -0.92 17.17 8.28
CA GLU A 78 -1.47 18.24 7.43
C GLU A 78 -1.70 19.55 8.19
N ASN A 79 -1.96 19.47 9.50
CA ASN A 79 -2.18 20.61 10.38
C ASN A 79 -0.94 21.00 11.20
N GLY A 80 0.24 20.44 10.88
CA GLY A 80 1.51 20.79 11.52
C GLY A 80 1.67 20.28 12.96
N GLY A 81 0.93 19.22 13.32
CA GLY A 81 0.90 18.64 14.66
C GLY A 81 0.07 19.43 15.68
N ASP A 82 -0.67 20.46 15.26
CA ASP A 82 -1.53 21.25 16.14
C ASP A 82 -2.91 20.57 16.29
N VAL A 83 -3.20 20.08 17.50
CA VAL A 83 -4.47 19.40 17.82
C VAL A 83 -5.67 20.33 17.63
N GLY A 84 -5.60 21.57 18.08
CA GLY A 84 -6.71 22.53 17.99
C GLY A 84 -7.05 22.87 16.54
N ARG A 85 -6.02 23.02 15.71
CA ARG A 85 -6.18 23.23 14.26
C ARG A 85 -6.74 21.99 13.57
N THR A 86 -6.25 20.81 13.94
CA THR A 86 -6.70 19.52 13.41
C THR A 86 -8.18 19.29 13.70
N ILE A 87 -8.61 19.48 14.95
CA ILE A 87 -10.01 19.35 15.36
C ILE A 87 -10.90 20.30 14.56
N ARG A 88 -10.48 21.58 14.42
CA ARG A 88 -11.24 22.55 13.61
C ARG A 88 -11.35 22.13 12.14
N ALA A 89 -10.28 21.59 11.57
CA ALA A 89 -10.30 21.10 10.20
C ALA A 89 -11.25 19.90 10.04
N LEU A 90 -11.30 18.97 11.00
CA LEU A 90 -12.14 17.77 10.95
C LEU A 90 -13.64 18.08 11.09
N ILE A 91 -14.02 19.12 11.84
CA ILE A 91 -15.44 19.49 12.03
C ILE A 91 -15.94 20.54 11.05
N THR A 92 -15.05 21.21 10.31
CA THR A 92 -15.45 22.21 9.34
C THR A 92 -15.92 21.50 8.08
N PRO A 93 -17.19 21.69 7.66
CA PRO A 93 -17.69 21.06 6.45
C PRO A 93 -16.88 21.52 5.25
N THR A 94 -16.46 20.57 4.42
CA THR A 94 -15.76 20.88 3.19
C THR A 94 -16.77 21.30 2.12
N LEU A 95 -16.36 22.14 1.17
CA LEU A 95 -17.26 22.62 0.12
C LEU A 95 -17.89 21.47 -0.69
N SER A 96 -17.20 20.32 -0.78
CA SER A 96 -17.69 19.06 -1.35
C SER A 96 -18.92 18.51 -0.63
N ASP A 97 -18.98 18.61 0.71
CA ASP A 97 -20.11 18.14 1.50
C ASP A 97 -21.36 19.01 1.27
N ILE A 98 -21.15 20.29 0.95
CA ILE A 98 -22.23 21.28 0.76
C ILE A 98 -22.76 21.24 -0.68
N THR A 99 -21.89 20.99 -1.66
CA THR A 99 -22.24 21.07 -3.09
C THR A 99 -22.67 19.73 -3.70
N GLY A 100 -22.51 18.61 -2.99
CA GLY A 100 -23.04 17.30 -3.40
C GLY A 100 -22.47 16.75 -4.71
N THR A 101 -21.44 17.37 -5.26
CA THR A 101 -20.78 16.93 -6.49
C THR A 101 -19.80 15.80 -6.16
N GLU A 102 -20.25 14.56 -6.38
CA GLU A 102 -19.37 13.39 -6.42
C GLU A 102 -18.30 13.58 -7.52
N PRO A 103 -17.01 13.32 -7.23
CA PRO A 103 -15.99 13.31 -8.26
C PRO A 103 -16.24 12.12 -9.20
N SER A 104 -16.38 12.45 -10.49
CA SER A 104 -16.56 11.50 -11.61
C SER A 104 -15.32 10.66 -11.91
#